data_AF-A0A2Z5UXV9-F1
#
_entry.id   AF-A0A2Z5UXV9-F1
#
_cell.length_a   1.000
_cell.length_b   1.000
_cell.length_c   1.000
_cell.angle_alpha   90.00
_cell.angle_beta   90.00
_cell.angle_gamma   90.00
#
_symmetry.space_group_name_H-M   'P 1'
#
loop_
_entity.id
_entity.type
_entity.pdbx_description
1 polymer ?
#
loop_
_entity_poly.entity_id
_entity_poly.type
_entity_poly.pdbx_seq_one_letter_code
_entity_poly.pdbx_strand_id
1 'polypeptide(L)' 'DSMAKQLVDLIHKCESSVTEDPDACMKVLNIAKCFKAEIHKLNWAPSMDLIVAEVLAEV' A
#
# COMPACT_ATOMS: atom_id res chain seq x y z
N ASP A 1 -16.16 -2.82 -8.06
CA ASP A 1 -15.59 -4.18 -8.19
C ASP A 1 -14.20 -4.26 -8.82
N SER A 2 -13.92 -3.62 -9.95
CA SER A 2 -12.59 -3.73 -10.60
C SER A 2 -11.43 -3.22 -9.74
N MET A 3 -11.59 -2.05 -9.11
CA MET A 3 -10.56 -1.49 -8.22
C MET A 3 -10.31 -2.35 -6.98
N ALA A 4 -11.38 -2.84 -6.35
CA ALA A 4 -11.27 -3.74 -5.20
C ALA A 4 -10.50 -5.02 -5.55
N LYS A 5 -10.79 -5.62 -6.71
CA LYS A 5 -10.06 -6.79 -7.21
C LYS A 5 -8.58 -6.50 -7.44
N GLN A 6 -8.28 -5.36 -8.08
CA GLN A 6 -6.90 -4.93 -8.32
C GLN A 6 -6.11 -4.71 -7.01
N LEU A 7 -6.74 -4.15 -5.98
CA LEU A 7 -6.10 -3.98 -4.67
C LEU A 7 -5.78 -5.33 -4.00
N VAL A 8 -6.72 -6.28 -4.04
CA VAL A 8 -6.53 -7.63 -3.49
C VAL A 8 -5.42 -8.39 -4.24
N ASP A 9 -5.38 -8.29 -5.57
CA ASP A 9 -4.34 -8.95 -6.38
C ASP A 9 -2.93 -8.40 -6.05
N LEU A 10 -2.81 -7.11 -5.76
CA LEU A 10 -1.55 -6.50 -5.31
C LEU A 10 -1.12 -6.99 -3.92
N ILE A 11 -2.07 -7.20 -3.01
CA ILE A 11 -1.78 -7.76 -1.68
C ILE A 11 -1.23 -9.19 -1.82
N HIS A 12 -1.92 -10.06 -2.58
CA HIS A 12 -1.46 -11.43 -2.81
C HIS A 12 -0.07 -11.49 -3.49
N LYS A 13 0.18 -10.57 -4.44
CA LYS A 13 1.51 -10.41 -5.06
C LYS A 13 2.57 -10.08 -4.00
N CYS A 14 2.27 -9.17 -3.08
CA CYS A 14 3.19 -8.78 -2.02
C CYS A 14 3.42 -9.90 -1.00
N GLU A 15 2.37 -10.63 -0.61
CA GLU A 15 2.46 -11.82 0.25
C GLU A 15 3.41 -12.88 -0.33
N SER A 16 3.37 -13.10 -1.64
CA SER A 16 4.21 -14.07 -2.33
C SER A 16 5.67 -13.62 -2.50
N SER A 17 5.93 -12.31 -2.40
CA SER A 17 7.25 -11.69 -2.63
C SER A 17 8.05 -11.46 -1.35
N VAL A 18 7.38 -11.41 -0.20
CA VAL A 18 7.99 -11.17 1.10
C VAL A 18 8.44 -12.51 1.67
N THR A 19 9.72 -12.59 2.04
CA THR A 19 10.29 -13.76 2.70
C THR A 19 9.54 -14.08 4.00
N GLU A 20 9.38 -15.36 4.32
CA GLU A 20 8.76 -15.74 5.58
C GLU A 20 9.55 -15.18 6.77
N ASP A 21 8.84 -14.50 7.67
CA ASP A 21 9.36 -13.94 8.90
C ASP A 21 8.64 -14.62 10.08
N PRO A 22 9.37 -15.19 11.07
CA PRO A 22 8.76 -15.81 12.24
C PRO A 22 8.01 -14.80 13.12
N ASP A 23 8.31 -13.50 13.03
CA ASP A 23 7.52 -12.45 13.65
C ASP A 23 6.40 -12.00 12.68
N ALA A 24 5.16 -12.29 13.06
CA ALA A 24 3.97 -11.92 12.30
C ALA A 24 3.84 -10.40 12.11
N CYS A 25 4.28 -9.59 13.07
CA CYS A 25 4.26 -8.13 12.97
C CYS A 25 5.21 -7.67 11.86
N MET A 26 6.41 -8.24 11.81
CA MET A 26 7.41 -7.92 10.79
C MET A 26 6.99 -8.42 9.40
N LYS A 27 6.39 -9.61 9.31
CA LYS A 27 5.80 -10.12 8.06
C LYS A 27 4.77 -9.15 7.48
N VAL A 28 3.80 -8.72 8.30
CA VAL A 28 2.75 -7.78 7.87
C VAL A 28 3.34 -6.42 7.50
N LEU A 29 4.31 -5.90 8.26
CA LEU A 29 4.98 -4.65 7.94
C LEU A 29 5.68 -4.70 6.58
N ASN A 30 6.33 -5.81 6.25
CA ASN A 30 7.01 -5.99 4.98
C ASN A 30 6.03 -6.11 3.80
N ILE A 31 4.89 -6.80 3.99
CA ILE A 31 3.79 -6.85 3.01
C ILE A 31 3.23 -5.44 2.78
N ALA A 32 2.99 -4.67 3.84
CA ALA A 32 2.48 -3.31 3.76
C ALA A 32 3.44 -2.36 3.02
N LYS A 33 4.75 -2.49 3.25
CA LYS A 33 5.79 -1.73 2.52
C LYS A 33 5.78 -2.05 1.02
N CYS A 34 5.69 -3.33 0.66
CA CYS A 34 5.56 -3.76 -0.73
C CYS A 34 4.30 -3.16 -1.38
N PHE A 35 3.15 -3.28 -0.71
CA PHE A 35 1.88 -2.79 -1.22
C PHE A 35 1.91 -1.29 -1.46
N LYS A 36 2.43 -0.51 -0.50
CA LYS A 36 2.64 0.93 -0.65
C LYS A 36 3.46 1.27 -1.90
N ALA A 37 4.57 0.54 -2.13
CA ALA A 37 5.42 0.77 -3.30
C ALA A 37 4.68 0.50 -4.62
N GLU A 38 3.86 -0.55 -4.69
CA GLU A 38 3.05 -0.86 -5.87
C GLU A 38 1.96 0.17 -6.12
N ILE A 39 1.29 0.65 -5.07
CA ILE A 39 0.28 1.72 -5.16
C ILE A 39 0.89 3.04 -5.66
N HIS A 40 2.10 3.37 -5.19
CA HIS A 40 2.86 4.52 -5.71
C HIS A 40 3.15 4.39 -7.20
N LYS A 41 3.49 3.19 -7.70
CA LYS A 41 3.71 2.94 -9.15
C LYS A 41 2.45 3.13 -9.98
N LEU A 42 1.27 2.90 -9.40
CA LEU A 42 -0.03 3.07 -10.05
C LEU A 42 -0.53 4.51 -10.04
N ASN A 43 0.23 5.46 -9.47
CA ASN A 43 -0.22 6.85 -9.23
C ASN A 43 -1.55 6.93 -8.45
N TRP A 44 -1.86 5.91 -7.66
CA TRP A 44 -3.04 5.88 -6.79
C TRP A 44 -2.76 6.48 -5.41
N ALA A 45 -1.48 6.64 -5.05
CA ALA A 45 -1.10 7.40 -3.88
C ALA A 45 -1.24 8.91 -4.16
N PRO A 46 -2.03 9.66 -3.37
CA PRO A 46 -2.02 11.11 -3.45
C PRO A 46 -0.61 11.64 -3.18
N SER A 47 -0.22 12.71 -3.87
CA SER A 47 1.07 13.36 -3.60
C SER A 47 1.11 13.89 -2.17
N MET A 48 2.29 14.01 -1.58
CA MET A 48 2.43 14.64 -0.25
C MET A 48 1.84 16.05 -0.25
N ASP A 49 1.96 16.78 -1.36
CA ASP A 49 1.35 18.10 -1.51
C ASP A 49 -0.19 18.04 -1.47
N LEU A 50 -0.81 17.04 -2.11
CA LEU A 50 -2.26 16.83 -2.06
C LEU A 50 -2.72 16.44 -0.65
N ILE A 51 -1.99 15.54 0.02
CA ILE A 51 -2.29 15.17 1.41
C ILE A 51 -2.24 16.39 2.33
N VAL A 52 -1.21 17.23 2.21
CA VAL A 52 -1.09 18.46 3.00
C VAL A 52 -2.21 19.45 2.65
N ALA A 53 -2.55 19.60 1.37
CA ALA A 53 -3.63 20.47 0.93
C ALA A 53 -5.00 20.05 1.50
N GLU A 54 -5.33 18.74 1.47
CA GLU A 54 -6.58 18.22 2.03
C GLU A 54 -6.63 18.43 3.56
N VAL A 55 -5.54 18.16 4.28
CA VAL A 55 -5.47 18.42 5.73
C VAL A 55 -5.66 19.90 6.06
N LEU A 56 -5.08 20.80 5.25
CA LEU A 56 -5.24 22.26 5.42
C LEU A 56 -6.62 22.76 4.99
N ALA A 57 -7.34 22.04 4.12
CA ALA A 57 -8.69 22.37 3.71
C ALA A 57 -9.77 21.88 4.71
N GLU A 58 -9.45 20.86 5.50
CA GLU A 58 -10.33 20.31 6.54
C GLU A 58 -10.20 21.00 7.92
N VAL A 59 -9.26 21.93 8.10
CA VAL A 59 -9.10 22.75 9.33
C VAL A 59 -9.85 24.07 9.31
#